data_AF-A0A453M888-F1
#
_entry.id   AF-A0A453M888-F1
#
_cell.length_a   1.000
_cell.length_b   1.000
_cell.length_c   1.000
_cell.angle_alpha   90.00
_cell.angle_beta   90.00
_cell.angle_gamma   90.00
#
_symmetry.space_group_name_H-M   'P 1'
#
loop_
_entity.id
_entity.type
_entity.pdbx_description
1 polymer ?
#
loop_
_entity_poly.entity_id
_entity_poly.type
_entity_poly.pdbx_seq_one_letter_code
_entity_poly.pdbx_strand_id
1 'polypeptide(L)'
;MSNRAKFRPVLLQAIAGVTVVYVGFGVCGYLAYGDATRDIVTLNLPSNWSTAAVKVVLCVALALTFAVMMHPIHEIVESRLLAPGGWVRRRGGFVERAALHLSRVAVVATLAAIACFVPAFGEFAAFVGSTVCALLSFVLPALFHLRVVGPTASTWARAVDYFFLLSGLVFAGHGMYTVLSPQ
;
A
#
# COMPACT_ATOMS: atom_id res chain seq x y z
N MET A 1 -9.25 4.72 21.56
CA MET A 1 -10.65 4.30 21.75
C MET A 1 -10.87 3.90 23.20
N SER A 2 -11.77 4.59 23.91
CA SER A 2 -11.99 4.38 25.36
C SER A 2 -12.80 3.11 25.69
N ASN A 3 -13.59 2.58 24.74
CA ASN A 3 -14.49 1.44 24.98
C ASN A 3 -14.28 0.29 23.98
N ARG A 4 -13.60 -0.79 24.40
CA ARG A 4 -13.20 -1.91 23.53
C ARG A 4 -14.38 -2.70 22.95
N ALA A 5 -15.52 -2.75 23.65
CA ALA A 5 -16.72 -3.47 23.20
C ALA A 5 -17.33 -2.88 21.91
N LYS A 6 -17.12 -1.57 21.65
CA LYS A 6 -17.61 -0.90 20.46
C LYS A 6 -16.68 -1.03 19.24
N PHE A 7 -15.49 -1.61 19.39
CA PHE A 7 -14.51 -1.68 18.31
C PHE A 7 -15.01 -2.52 17.13
N ARG A 8 -15.50 -3.72 17.40
CA ARG A 8 -15.99 -4.65 16.37
C ARG A 8 -17.14 -4.08 15.52
N PRO A 9 -18.24 -3.53 16.10
CA PRO A 9 -19.31 -2.98 15.28
C PRO A 9 -18.87 -1.76 14.47
N VAL A 10 -18.04 -0.88 15.04
CA VAL A 10 -17.51 0.31 14.33
C VAL A 10 -16.61 -0.10 13.16
N LEU A 11 -15.75 -1.11 13.37
CA LEU A 11 -14.89 -1.65 12.31
C LEU A 11 -15.73 -2.24 11.16
N LEU A 12 -16.75 -3.05 11.49
CA LEU A 12 -17.63 -3.64 10.48
C LEU A 12 -18.40 -2.56 9.71
N GLN A 13 -18.91 -1.54 10.39
CA GLN A 13 -19.59 -0.40 9.75
C GLN A 13 -18.65 0.37 8.81
N ALA A 14 -17.41 0.61 9.24
CA ALA A 14 -16.42 1.30 8.41
C ALA A 14 -16.07 0.47 7.15
N ILE A 15 -15.81 -0.83 7.29
CA ILE A 15 -15.52 -1.73 6.18
C ILE A 15 -16.70 -1.79 5.21
N ALA A 16 -17.92 -1.96 5.72
CA ALA A 16 -19.12 -1.99 4.89
C ALA A 16 -19.31 -0.67 4.13
N GLY A 17 -19.16 0.48 4.81
CA GLY A 17 -19.28 1.80 4.19
C GLY A 17 -18.28 2.03 3.07
N VAL A 18 -16.99 1.76 3.31
CA VAL A 18 -15.94 1.92 2.29
C VAL A 18 -16.17 0.96 1.12
N THR A 19 -16.58 -0.27 1.39
CA THR A 19 -16.87 -1.27 0.35
C THR A 19 -18.00 -0.80 -0.57
N VAL A 20 -19.10 -0.30 0.00
CA VAL A 20 -20.23 0.22 -0.79
C VAL A 20 -19.80 1.40 -1.66
N VAL A 21 -19.00 2.32 -1.12
CA VAL A 21 -18.51 3.47 -1.89
C VAL A 21 -17.59 3.02 -3.03
N TYR A 22 -16.65 2.11 -2.78
CA TYR A 22 -15.72 1.62 -3.80
C TYR A 22 -16.41 0.81 -4.89
N VAL A 23 -17.28 -0.12 -4.52
CA VAL A 23 -18.05 -0.91 -5.49
C VAL A 23 -18.99 0.00 -6.29
N GLY A 24 -19.71 0.90 -5.62
CA GLY A 24 -20.61 1.85 -6.28
C GLY A 24 -19.85 2.74 -7.28
N PHE A 25 -18.71 3.30 -6.88
CA PHE A 25 -17.88 4.09 -7.77
C PHE A 25 -17.34 3.28 -8.96
N GLY A 26 -16.87 2.05 -8.72
CA GLY A 26 -16.39 1.16 -9.78
C GLY A 26 -17.47 0.78 -10.78
N VAL A 27 -18.67 0.41 -10.30
CA VAL A 27 -19.82 0.08 -11.16
C VAL A 27 -20.26 1.30 -11.96
N CYS A 28 -20.39 2.48 -11.35
CA CYS A 28 -20.73 3.71 -12.07
C CYS A 28 -19.69 4.06 -13.13
N GLY A 29 -18.40 3.89 -12.83
CA GLY A 29 -17.31 4.11 -13.79
C GLY A 29 -17.41 3.18 -15.00
N TYR A 30 -17.61 1.87 -14.76
CA TYR A 30 -17.76 0.90 -15.83
C TYR A 30 -19.04 1.13 -16.65
N LEU A 31 -20.17 1.46 -16.02
CA LEU A 31 -21.40 1.76 -16.75
C LEU A 31 -21.29 3.03 -17.62
N ALA A 32 -20.45 3.99 -17.23
CA ALA A 32 -20.26 5.23 -17.98
C ALA A 32 -19.34 5.06 -19.20
N TYR A 33 -18.28 4.27 -19.09
CA TYR A 33 -17.23 4.16 -20.11
C TYR A 33 -17.13 2.77 -20.78
N GLY A 34 -17.79 1.76 -20.21
CA GLY A 34 -17.74 0.37 -20.69
C GLY A 34 -16.31 -0.14 -20.77
N ASP A 35 -16.02 -0.85 -21.87
CA ASP A 35 -14.70 -1.44 -22.14
C ASP A 35 -13.62 -0.38 -22.43
N ALA A 36 -13.98 0.89 -22.63
CA ALA A 36 -13.01 1.98 -22.79
C ALA A 36 -12.46 2.51 -21.46
N THR A 37 -12.83 1.92 -20.32
CA THR A 37 -12.38 2.35 -18.99
C THR A 37 -10.88 2.12 -18.82
N ARG A 38 -10.10 3.21 -18.87
CA ARG A 38 -8.68 3.22 -18.46
C ARG A 38 -8.48 2.96 -16.96
N ASP A 39 -7.34 2.36 -16.60
CA ASP A 39 -6.88 2.10 -15.23
C ASP A 39 -7.04 3.29 -14.28
N ILE A 40 -6.71 4.48 -14.78
CA ILE A 40 -6.91 5.74 -14.09
C ILE A 40 -8.18 6.38 -14.65
N VAL A 41 -9.29 6.24 -13.93
CA VAL A 41 -10.62 6.70 -14.38
C VAL A 41 -10.67 8.19 -14.73
N THR A 42 -9.85 9.03 -14.09
CA THR A 42 -9.80 10.47 -14.38
C THR A 42 -9.27 10.79 -15.78
N LEU A 43 -8.59 9.85 -16.43
CA LEU A 43 -8.17 9.97 -17.82
C LEU A 43 -9.33 9.78 -18.81
N ASN A 44 -10.42 9.13 -18.41
CA ASN A 44 -11.63 8.98 -19.24
C ASN A 44 -12.56 10.20 -19.16
N LEU A 45 -12.35 11.10 -18.20
CA LEU A 45 -13.18 12.28 -18.04
C LEU A 45 -12.98 13.28 -19.20
N PRO A 46 -14.07 13.86 -19.75
CA PRO A 46 -13.99 14.83 -20.84
C PRO A 46 -13.30 16.13 -20.39
N SER A 47 -12.69 16.85 -21.32
CA SER A 47 -11.98 18.11 -21.03
C SER A 47 -12.95 19.30 -20.83
N ASN A 48 -13.67 19.31 -19.71
CA ASN A 48 -14.51 20.42 -19.28
C ASN A 48 -14.01 21.05 -17.97
N TRP A 49 -14.51 22.24 -17.64
CA TRP A 49 -14.12 22.98 -16.43
C TRP A 49 -14.33 22.18 -15.14
N SER A 50 -15.41 21.40 -15.05
CA SER A 50 -15.71 20.55 -13.89
C SER A 50 -14.68 19.42 -13.73
N THR A 51 -14.30 18.74 -14.81
CA THR A 51 -13.25 17.70 -14.80
C THR A 51 -11.89 18.29 -14.46
N ALA A 52 -11.58 19.47 -14.97
CA ALA A 52 -10.33 20.16 -14.63
C ALA A 52 -10.27 20.44 -13.12
N ALA A 53 -11.37 20.93 -12.52
CA ALA A 53 -11.47 21.13 -11.08
C ALA A 53 -11.26 19.83 -10.30
N VAL A 54 -11.91 18.72 -10.70
CA VAL A 54 -11.72 17.40 -10.07
C VAL A 54 -10.27 16.94 -10.15
N LYS A 55 -9.61 17.08 -11.31
CA LYS A 55 -8.20 16.72 -11.49
C LYS A 55 -7.28 17.55 -10.59
N VAL A 56 -7.52 18.87 -10.50
CA VAL A 56 -6.73 19.76 -9.61
C VAL A 56 -6.92 19.39 -8.15
N VAL A 57 -8.17 19.19 -7.69
CA VAL A 57 -8.46 18.77 -6.32
C VAL A 57 -7.82 17.42 -6.01
N LEU A 58 -7.87 16.47 -6.94
CA LEU A 58 -7.19 15.18 -6.80
C LEU A 58 -5.67 15.35 -6.68
N CYS A 59 -5.04 16.17 -7.51
CA CYS A 59 -3.61 16.45 -7.43
C CYS A 59 -3.21 17.04 -6.07
N VAL A 60 -3.98 18.01 -5.56
CA VAL A 60 -3.74 18.60 -4.23
C VAL A 60 -3.90 17.54 -3.14
N ALA A 61 -4.96 16.73 -3.19
CA ALA A 61 -5.20 15.66 -2.23
C ALA A 61 -4.07 14.62 -2.23
N LEU A 62 -3.57 14.24 -3.41
CA LEU A 62 -2.44 13.31 -3.55
C LEU A 62 -1.14 13.91 -3.02
N ALA A 63 -0.86 15.19 -3.29
CA ALA A 63 0.34 15.86 -2.76
C ALA A 63 0.34 15.89 -1.22
N LEU A 64 -0.82 16.18 -0.61
CA LEU A 64 -0.97 16.16 0.84
C LEU A 64 -0.87 14.74 1.41
N THR A 65 -1.49 13.76 0.77
CA THR A 65 -1.43 12.35 1.18
C THR A 65 0.00 11.82 1.11
N PHE A 66 0.72 12.16 0.04
CA PHE A 66 2.13 11.79 -0.13
C PHE A 66 2.99 12.35 1.00
N ALA A 67 2.80 13.61 1.37
CA ALA A 67 3.53 14.23 2.49
C ALA A 67 3.30 13.47 3.82
N VAL A 68 2.05 13.07 4.09
CA VAL A 68 1.70 12.31 5.31
C VAL A 68 2.30 10.90 5.28
N MET A 69 2.17 10.19 4.15
CA MET A 69 2.67 8.82 4.00
C MET A 69 4.20 8.73 4.03
N MET A 70 4.91 9.79 3.63
CA MET A 70 6.37 9.79 3.60
C MET A 70 7.01 9.95 5.00
N HIS A 71 6.27 10.49 5.98
CA HIS A 71 6.77 10.64 7.35
C HIS A 71 7.26 9.32 7.97
N PRO A 72 6.44 8.26 8.08
CA PRO A 72 6.89 6.99 8.66
C PRO A 72 8.01 6.34 7.83
N ILE A 73 8.04 6.54 6.51
CA ILE A 73 9.11 6.02 5.65
C ILE A 73 10.45 6.66 6.02
N HIS A 74 10.48 7.98 6.14
CA HIS A 74 11.68 8.70 6.56
C HIS A 74 12.12 8.30 7.96
N GLU A 75 11.20 8.16 8.91
CA GLU A 75 11.52 7.71 10.27
C GLU A 75 12.15 6.32 10.29
N ILE A 76 11.59 5.37 9.52
CA ILE A 76 12.15 4.02 9.40
C ILE A 76 13.55 4.09 8.78
N VAL A 77 13.73 4.79 7.65
CA VAL A 77 15.04 4.92 6.99
C VAL A 77 16.07 5.56 7.91
N GLU A 78 15.71 6.64 8.58
CA GLU A 78 16.55 7.35 9.56
C GLU A 78 16.94 6.44 10.73
N SER A 79 15.98 5.71 11.31
CA SER A 79 16.25 4.76 12.40
C SER A 79 17.24 3.66 12.00
N ARG A 80 17.22 3.22 10.73
CA ARG A 80 18.16 2.23 10.19
C ARG A 80 19.54 2.82 9.92
N LEU A 81 19.61 4.05 9.43
CA LEU A 81 20.87 4.76 9.17
C LEU A 81 21.60 5.15 10.48
N LEU A 82 20.84 5.47 11.53
CA LEU A 82 21.34 5.88 12.85
C LEU A 82 21.45 4.74 13.86
N ALA A 83 21.19 3.50 13.42
CA ALA A 83 21.23 2.31 14.27
C ALA A 83 22.58 2.17 15.01
N PRO A 84 22.60 1.64 16.25
CA PRO A 84 23.84 1.45 17.01
C PRO A 84 24.84 0.58 16.22
N GLY A 85 25.95 1.17 15.78
CA GLY A 85 26.95 0.52 14.92
C GLY A 85 27.02 1.06 13.48
N GLY A 86 26.05 1.88 13.06
CA GLY A 86 25.99 2.48 11.73
C GLY A 86 27.17 3.41 11.41
N TRP A 87 27.60 3.38 10.14
CA TRP A 87 28.72 4.18 9.62
C TRP A 87 28.49 5.69 9.75
N VAL A 88 27.22 6.13 9.69
CA VAL A 88 26.81 7.54 9.71
C VAL A 88 26.97 8.14 11.11
N ARG A 89 26.55 7.43 12.16
CA ARG A 89 26.60 7.92 13.55
C ARG A 89 28.02 8.12 14.09
N ARG A 90 29.02 7.42 13.53
CA ARG A 90 30.44 7.55 13.93
C ARG A 90 31.15 8.77 13.34
N ARG A 91 30.60 9.41 12.30
CA ARG A 91 31.28 10.48 11.53
C ARG A 91 30.93 11.92 11.96
N GLY A 92 30.16 12.10 13.05
CA GLY A 92 29.84 13.42 13.62
C GLY A 92 28.65 14.14 12.96
N GLY A 93 28.18 15.21 13.61
CA GLY A 93 26.84 15.79 13.36
C GLY A 93 26.61 16.54 12.04
N PHE A 94 27.66 16.88 11.26
CA PHE A 94 27.48 17.44 9.91
C PHE A 94 27.23 16.34 8.88
N VAL A 95 28.02 15.26 8.93
CA VAL A 95 27.87 14.09 8.05
C VAL A 95 26.53 13.40 8.30
N GLU A 96 26.10 13.35 9.57
CA GLU A 96 24.79 12.83 9.95
C GLU A 96 23.64 13.62 9.31
N ARG A 97 23.62 14.95 9.47
CA ARG A 97 22.60 15.81 8.85
C ARG A 97 22.60 15.69 7.33
N ALA A 98 23.78 15.71 6.71
CA ALA A 98 23.91 15.55 5.26
C ALA A 98 23.38 14.19 4.79
N ALA A 99 23.70 13.11 5.51
CA ALA A 99 23.21 11.76 5.19
C ALA A 99 21.68 11.65 5.32
N LEU A 100 21.08 12.29 6.34
CA LEU A 100 19.62 12.32 6.51
C LEU A 100 18.95 13.08 5.36
N HIS A 101 19.42 14.28 5.01
CA HIS A 101 18.89 15.02 3.88
C HIS A 101 19.05 14.27 2.55
N LEU A 102 20.22 13.66 2.32
CA LEU A 102 20.47 12.84 1.13
C LEU A 102 19.53 11.63 1.09
N SER A 103 19.28 10.96 2.22
CA SER A 103 18.37 9.82 2.27
C SER A 103 16.93 10.19 1.92
N ARG A 104 16.45 11.35 2.38
CA ARG A 104 15.11 11.86 2.04
C ARG A 104 14.99 12.14 0.54
N VAL A 105 15.98 12.83 -0.02
CA VAL A 105 16.05 13.09 -1.46
C VAL A 105 16.13 11.79 -2.25
N ALA A 106 16.95 10.83 -1.80
CA ALA A 106 17.12 9.54 -2.47
C ALA A 106 15.83 8.71 -2.49
N VAL A 107 15.07 8.67 -1.38
CA VAL A 107 13.78 7.98 -1.31
C VAL A 107 12.79 8.59 -2.31
N VAL A 108 12.65 9.92 -2.32
CA VAL A 108 11.76 10.62 -3.26
C VAL A 108 12.21 10.43 -4.70
N ALA A 109 13.52 10.53 -4.97
CA ALA A 109 14.09 10.36 -6.31
C ALA A 109 13.87 8.92 -6.83
N THR A 110 14.01 7.91 -5.98
CA THR A 110 13.75 6.51 -6.35
C THR A 110 12.27 6.32 -6.70
N LEU A 111 11.37 6.90 -5.90
CA LEU A 111 9.94 6.82 -6.17
C LEU A 111 9.55 7.53 -7.47
N ALA A 112 10.16 8.70 -7.73
CA ALA A 112 9.98 9.43 -8.98
C ALA A 112 10.53 8.66 -10.19
N ALA A 113 11.68 8.00 -10.05
CA ALA A 113 12.22 7.14 -11.09
C ALA A 113 11.25 5.98 -11.41
N ILE A 114 10.73 5.28 -10.40
CA ILE A 114 9.73 4.22 -10.59
C ILE A 114 8.51 4.76 -11.33
N ALA A 115 8.01 5.95 -10.95
CA ALA A 115 6.86 6.57 -11.62
C ALA A 115 7.13 6.91 -13.11
N CYS A 116 8.36 7.27 -13.47
CA CYS A 116 8.73 7.54 -14.86
C CYS A 116 8.91 6.26 -15.69
N PHE A 117 9.38 5.16 -15.08
CA PHE A 117 9.67 3.91 -15.80
C PHE A 117 8.50 2.94 -15.89
N VAL A 118 7.45 3.11 -15.06
CA VAL A 118 6.29 2.22 -15.02
C VAL A 118 5.05 2.94 -15.57
N PRO A 119 4.83 2.94 -16.90
CA PRO A 119 3.71 3.66 -17.52
C PRO A 119 2.35 2.96 -17.34
N ALA A 120 2.34 1.64 -17.08
CA ALA A 120 1.13 0.85 -16.87
C ALA A 120 0.72 0.84 -15.38
N PHE A 121 -0.06 1.85 -14.97
CA PHE A 121 -0.48 1.98 -13.57
C PHE A 121 -1.33 0.80 -13.09
N GLY A 122 -2.22 0.25 -13.92
CA GLY A 122 -3.06 -0.90 -13.56
C GLY A 122 -2.24 -2.14 -13.24
N GLU A 123 -1.27 -2.47 -14.09
CA GLU A 123 -0.36 -3.61 -13.87
C GLU A 123 0.48 -3.41 -12.61
N PHE A 124 1.01 -2.20 -12.40
CA PHE A 124 1.76 -1.87 -11.18
C PHE A 124 0.89 -2.01 -9.92
N ALA A 125 -0.33 -1.48 -9.95
CA ALA A 125 -1.26 -1.57 -8.82
C ALA A 125 -1.65 -3.04 -8.55
N ALA A 126 -1.88 -3.84 -9.60
CA ALA A 126 -2.15 -5.26 -9.49
C ALA A 126 -0.95 -6.04 -8.91
N PHE A 127 0.27 -5.71 -9.33
CA PHE A 127 1.51 -6.26 -8.77
C PHE A 127 1.64 -5.95 -7.27
N VAL A 128 1.54 -4.67 -6.89
CA VAL A 128 1.68 -4.25 -5.49
C VAL A 128 0.56 -4.85 -4.62
N GLY A 129 -0.67 -4.89 -5.15
CA GLY A 129 -1.81 -5.48 -4.46
C GLY A 129 -1.69 -6.98 -4.26
N SER A 130 -1.31 -7.73 -5.30
CA SER A 130 -1.17 -9.19 -5.20
C SER A 130 0.03 -9.61 -4.36
N THR A 131 1.12 -8.83 -4.33
CA THR A 131 2.33 -9.15 -3.58
C THR A 131 2.33 -8.54 -2.18
N VAL A 132 2.60 -7.25 -2.06
CA VAL A 132 2.79 -6.54 -0.78
C VAL A 132 1.54 -6.62 0.08
N CYS A 133 0.36 -6.34 -0.50
CA CYS A 133 -0.89 -6.36 0.29
C CYS A 133 -1.26 -7.79 0.72
N ALA A 134 -1.08 -8.81 -0.12
CA ALA A 134 -1.34 -10.19 0.27
C ALA A 134 -0.39 -10.67 1.38
N LEU A 135 0.90 -10.31 1.31
CA LEU A 135 1.87 -10.62 2.35
C LEU A 135 1.49 -9.94 3.68
N LEU A 136 1.11 -8.66 3.65
CA LEU A 136 0.74 -7.92 4.86
C LEU A 136 -0.62 -8.34 5.44
N SER A 137 -1.58 -8.73 4.61
CA SER A 137 -2.95 -9.03 5.04
C SER A 137 -3.15 -10.50 5.44
N PHE A 138 -2.46 -11.44 4.79
CA PHE A 138 -2.62 -12.87 5.06
C PHE A 138 -1.40 -13.47 5.76
N VAL A 139 -0.20 -13.24 5.22
CA VAL A 139 1.02 -13.92 5.71
C VAL A 139 1.47 -13.37 7.06
N LEU A 140 1.51 -12.04 7.21
CA LEU A 140 1.99 -11.40 8.43
C LEU A 140 1.12 -11.70 9.67
N PRO A 141 -0.23 -11.60 9.61
CA PRO A 141 -1.08 -11.91 10.76
C PRO A 141 -1.02 -13.39 11.13
N ALA A 142 -1.01 -14.29 10.13
CA ALA A 142 -0.89 -15.74 10.36
C ALA A 142 0.46 -16.10 11.01
N LEU A 143 1.56 -15.50 10.54
CA LEU A 143 2.89 -15.69 11.14
C LEU A 143 2.92 -15.23 12.60
N PHE A 144 2.36 -14.05 12.90
CA PHE A 144 2.32 -13.56 14.27
C PHE A 144 1.44 -14.44 15.16
N HIS A 145 0.27 -14.87 14.69
CA HIS A 145 -0.60 -15.77 15.45
C HIS A 145 0.08 -17.12 15.72
N LEU A 146 0.71 -17.74 14.72
CA LEU A 146 1.45 -19.00 14.88
C LEU A 146 2.67 -18.87 15.79
N ARG A 147 3.39 -17.74 15.74
CA ARG A 147 4.58 -17.51 16.58
C ARG A 147 4.23 -17.25 18.04
N VAL A 148 3.15 -16.49 18.30
CA VAL A 148 2.80 -16.05 19.66
C VAL A 148 1.80 -17.00 20.33
N VAL A 149 0.78 -17.43 19.61
CA VAL A 149 -0.36 -18.21 20.14
C VAL A 149 -0.34 -19.66 19.64
N GLY A 150 0.39 -19.96 18.56
CA GLY A 150 0.48 -21.30 17.98
C GLY A 150 0.80 -22.46 18.95
N PRO A 151 1.65 -22.29 19.99
CA PRO A 151 1.92 -23.34 20.97
C PRO A 151 0.72 -23.71 21.85
N THR A 152 -0.21 -22.78 22.09
CA THR A 152 -1.40 -22.97 22.93
C THR A 152 -2.70 -23.06 22.13
N ALA A 153 -2.63 -22.84 20.81
CA ALA A 153 -3.77 -22.85 19.90
C ALA A 153 -4.25 -24.27 19.56
N SER A 154 -5.56 -24.39 19.33
CA SER A 154 -6.18 -25.60 18.78
C SER A 154 -5.57 -25.98 17.42
N THR A 155 -5.49 -27.28 17.15
CA THR A 155 -5.03 -27.82 15.85
C THR A 155 -5.84 -27.28 14.68
N TRP A 156 -7.14 -27.01 14.88
CA TRP A 156 -8.00 -26.38 13.88
C TRP A 156 -7.57 -24.93 13.59
N ALA A 157 -7.34 -24.13 14.64
CA ALA A 157 -6.90 -22.74 14.47
C ALA A 157 -5.56 -22.67 13.73
N ARG A 158 -4.63 -23.57 14.07
CA ARG A 158 -3.33 -23.70 13.37
C ARG A 158 -3.51 -24.09 11.90
N ALA A 159 -4.43 -25.01 11.59
CA ALA A 159 -4.73 -25.38 10.21
C ALA A 159 -5.27 -24.19 9.41
N VAL A 160 -6.15 -23.37 10.00
CA VAL A 160 -6.67 -22.14 9.38
C VAL A 160 -5.53 -21.13 9.13
N ASP A 161 -4.61 -20.94 10.08
CA ASP A 161 -3.46 -20.04 9.89
C ASP A 161 -2.55 -20.51 8.74
N TYR A 162 -2.25 -21.81 8.68
CA TYR A 162 -1.46 -22.38 7.57
C TYR A 162 -2.19 -22.22 6.23
N PHE A 163 -3.51 -22.37 6.20
CA PHE A 163 -4.31 -22.10 5.00
C PHE A 163 -4.16 -20.65 4.54
N PHE A 164 -4.33 -19.67 5.43
CA PHE A 164 -4.14 -18.25 5.09
C PHE A 164 -2.72 -17.93 4.61
N LEU A 165 -1.72 -18.53 5.25
CA LEU A 165 -0.32 -18.38 4.87
C LEU A 165 -0.06 -18.91 3.46
N LEU A 166 -0.53 -20.12 3.16
CA LEU A 166 -0.38 -20.75 1.85
C LEU A 166 -1.15 -19.98 0.78
N SER A 167 -2.41 -19.59 1.04
CA SER A 167 -3.19 -18.81 0.09
C SER A 167 -2.53 -17.46 -0.22
N GLY A 168 -1.99 -16.78 0.80
CA GLY A 168 -1.27 -15.51 0.61
C GLY A 168 -0.03 -15.66 -0.28
N LEU A 169 0.76 -16.72 -0.08
CA LEU A 169 1.92 -17.02 -0.92
C LEU A 169 1.53 -17.38 -2.35
N VAL A 170 0.45 -18.15 -2.54
CA VAL A 170 -0.06 -18.51 -3.88
C VAL A 170 -0.54 -17.26 -4.61
N PHE A 171 -1.31 -16.39 -3.96
CA PHE A 171 -1.76 -15.13 -4.59
C PHE A 171 -0.59 -14.22 -4.95
N ALA A 172 0.42 -14.10 -4.10
CA ALA A 172 1.62 -13.32 -4.39
C ALA A 172 2.42 -13.91 -5.56
N GLY A 173 2.61 -15.24 -5.58
CA GLY A 173 3.31 -15.94 -6.66
C GLY A 173 2.58 -15.85 -7.99
N HIS A 174 1.26 -16.10 -8.00
CA HIS A 174 0.44 -15.99 -9.19
C HIS A 174 0.39 -14.56 -9.72
N GLY A 175 0.17 -13.57 -8.85
CA GLY A 175 0.14 -12.16 -9.23
C GLY A 175 1.47 -11.67 -9.80
N MET A 176 2.59 -12.11 -9.22
CA MET A 176 3.92 -11.84 -9.78
C MET A 176 4.10 -12.49 -11.15
N TYR A 177 3.71 -13.75 -11.31
CA TYR A 177 3.80 -14.45 -12.60
C TYR A 177 2.99 -13.75 -13.69
N THR A 178 1.74 -13.36 -13.40
CA THR A 178 0.86 -12.72 -14.39
C THR A 178 1.38 -11.37 -14.88
N VAL A 179 2.11 -10.64 -14.04
CA VAL A 179 2.68 -9.33 -14.40
C VAL A 179 4.01 -9.50 -15.15
N LEU A 180 4.78 -10.55 -14.85
CA LEU A 180 6.07 -10.83 -15.51
C LEU A 180 5.95 -11.59 -16.84
N SER A 181 4.86 -12.33 -17.06
CA SER A 181 4.59 -12.96 -18.36
C SER A 181 4.01 -11.92 -19.32
N PRO A 182 4.77 -11.39 -20.30
CA PRO A 182 4.20 -10.48 -21.28
C PRO A 182 3.09 -11.18 -22.06
N GLN A 183 1.92 -10.53 -22.15
CA GLN A 183 0.87 -10.87 -23.11
C GLN A 183 1.12 -10.16 -24.44
#